data_AF-A0A6G2QZ66-F1
#
_entry.id   AF-A0A6G2QZ66-F1
#
_cell.length_a   1.000
_cell.length_b   1.000
_cell.length_c   1.000
_cell.angle_alpha   90.00
_cell.angle_beta   90.00
_cell.angle_gamma   90.00
#
_symmetry.space_group_name_H-M   'P 1'
#
loop_
_entity.id
_entity.type
_entity.pdbx_description
1 polymer ?
#
loop_
_entity_poly.entity_id
_entity_poly.type
_entity_poly.pdbx_seq_one_letter_code
_entity_poly.pdbx_strand_id
1 'polypeptide(L)'
;MTHRPTPPPLRPVRRHPAESAFTESALDGRPPDPADTDPAVLTALLHRHGWQRRGGAPGRYGRWTPPGPGTGTSLLVPVSRAFPDSEDLLAEALLALSRSGTPSAREILL
;
A
#
# COMPACT_ATOMS: atom_id res chain seq x y z
N MET A 1 -6.11 57.22 14.72
CA MET A 1 -6.32 55.98 15.50
C MET A 1 -7.36 55.13 14.76
N THR A 2 -6.94 54.05 14.12
CA THR A 2 -7.87 53.08 13.52
C THR A 2 -7.29 51.68 13.76
N HIS A 3 -7.99 50.92 14.58
CA HIS A 3 -7.61 49.61 15.08
C HIS A 3 -7.55 48.58 13.93
N ARG A 4 -6.47 47.82 13.85
CA ARG A 4 -6.35 46.62 13.00
C ARG A 4 -6.96 45.43 13.76
N PRO A 5 -7.99 44.74 13.25
CA PRO A 5 -8.49 43.54 13.90
C PRO A 5 -7.59 42.34 13.55
N THR A 6 -7.00 41.75 14.59
CA THR A 6 -6.21 40.51 14.56
C THR A 6 -7.12 39.30 14.30
N PRO A 7 -6.79 38.37 13.38
CA PRO A 7 -7.53 37.13 13.27
C PRO A 7 -7.26 36.20 14.48
N PRO A 8 -8.25 35.37 14.89
CA PRO A 8 -8.13 34.48 16.05
C PRO A 8 -7.12 33.35 15.82
N PRO A 9 -6.54 32.76 16.89
CA PRO A 9 -5.64 31.62 16.77
C PRO A 9 -6.38 30.41 16.20
N LEU A 10 -5.84 29.85 15.12
CA LEU A 10 -6.31 28.59 14.54
C LEU A 10 -6.12 27.46 15.55
N ARG A 11 -7.19 26.69 15.75
CA ARG A 11 -7.25 25.54 16.65
C ARG A 11 -6.13 24.54 16.35
N PRO A 12 -5.53 23.90 17.36
CA PRO A 12 -4.64 22.77 17.11
C PRO A 12 -5.44 21.66 16.44
N VAL A 13 -5.10 21.36 15.19
CA VAL A 13 -5.60 20.20 14.47
C VAL A 13 -5.17 18.98 15.26
N ARG A 14 -6.14 18.15 15.65
CA ARG A 14 -5.90 16.84 16.27
C ARG A 14 -4.84 16.10 15.46
N ARG A 15 -3.71 15.76 16.06
CA ARG A 15 -2.78 14.79 15.48
C ARG A 15 -3.55 13.49 15.28
N HIS A 16 -3.61 13.02 14.05
CA HIS A 16 -4.15 11.71 13.71
C HIS A 16 -3.33 10.64 14.47
N PRO A 17 -3.96 9.74 15.24
CA PRO A 17 -3.26 8.60 15.85
C PRO A 17 -2.84 7.50 14.86
N ALA A 18 -2.86 7.73 13.54
CA ALA A 18 -2.58 6.71 12.54
C ALA A 18 -1.09 6.62 12.14
N GLU A 19 -0.29 7.68 12.34
CA GLU A 19 1.13 7.66 11.95
C GLU A 19 2.00 6.82 12.91
N SER A 20 1.53 6.57 14.14
CA SER A 20 2.28 5.81 15.14
C SER A 20 2.27 4.31 14.86
N ALA A 21 1.14 3.73 14.47
CA ALA A 21 1.04 2.29 14.15
C ALA A 21 1.80 1.92 12.87
N PHE A 22 1.85 2.82 11.89
CA PHE A 22 2.59 2.61 10.64
C PHE A 22 4.10 2.51 10.87
N THR A 23 4.63 3.25 11.87
CA THR A 23 6.07 3.29 12.17
C THR A 23 6.53 2.08 12.98
N GLU A 24 5.67 1.51 13.83
CA GLU A 24 6.03 0.33 14.64
C GLU A 24 6.09 -0.96 13.80
N SER A 25 5.14 -1.18 12.87
CA SER A 25 5.15 -2.39 12.02
C SER A 25 6.37 -2.49 11.10
N ALA A 26 6.89 -1.36 10.62
CA ALA A 26 8.06 -1.32 9.75
C ALA A 26 9.37 -1.73 10.47
N LEU A 27 9.44 -1.57 11.80
CA LEU A 27 10.61 -1.93 12.61
C LEU A 27 10.69 -3.44 12.92
N ASP A 28 9.55 -4.14 12.98
CA ASP A 28 9.47 -5.56 13.32
C ASP A 28 9.62 -6.51 12.11
N GLY A 29 9.78 -5.97 10.89
CA GLY A 29 9.81 -6.77 9.66
C GLY A 29 8.50 -7.53 9.40
N ARG A 30 7.41 -7.13 10.06
CA ARG A 30 6.09 -7.69 9.84
C ARG A 30 5.49 -7.04 8.59
N PRO A 31 4.96 -7.82 7.64
CA PRO A 31 4.27 -7.26 6.49
C PRO A 31 3.18 -6.28 6.94
N PRO A 32 2.97 -5.18 6.19
CA PRO A 32 2.04 -4.13 6.57
C PRO A 32 0.63 -4.70 6.73
N ASP A 33 -0.20 -4.05 7.55
CA ASP A 33 -1.57 -4.48 7.73
C ASP A 33 -2.38 -4.25 6.44
N PRO A 34 -3.18 -5.22 5.97
CA PRO A 34 -4.00 -5.06 4.76
C PRO A 34 -5.03 -3.94 4.90
N ALA A 35 -5.56 -3.69 6.09
CA ALA A 35 -6.50 -2.62 6.39
C ALA A 35 -5.84 -1.23 6.35
N ASP A 36 -4.51 -1.15 6.46
CA ASP A 36 -3.73 0.10 6.36
C ASP A 36 -2.98 0.25 5.01
N THR A 37 -2.97 -0.80 4.18
CA THR A 37 -2.31 -0.78 2.87
C THR A 37 -3.18 -0.12 1.78
N ASP A 38 -2.68 0.94 1.14
CA ASP A 38 -3.37 1.54 -0.01
C ASP A 38 -3.03 0.77 -1.31
N PRO A 39 -4.02 0.27 -2.08
CA PRO A 39 -3.76 -0.44 -3.34
C PRO A 39 -3.02 0.42 -4.38
N ALA A 40 -3.23 1.74 -4.42
CA ALA A 40 -2.50 2.63 -5.31
C ALA A 40 -1.01 2.72 -4.92
N VAL A 41 -0.70 2.76 -3.62
CA VAL A 41 0.68 2.72 -3.13
C VAL A 41 1.32 1.37 -3.46
N LEU A 42 0.63 0.26 -3.18
CA LEU A 42 1.13 -1.08 -3.49
C LEU A 42 1.41 -1.26 -4.98
N THR A 43 0.50 -0.83 -5.86
CA THR A 43 0.71 -0.89 -7.32
C THR A 43 1.86 -0.01 -7.80
N ALA A 44 2.04 1.17 -7.21
CA ALA A 44 3.17 2.04 -7.52
C ALA A 44 4.51 1.39 -7.12
N LEU A 45 4.58 0.77 -5.93
CA LEU A 45 5.76 0.04 -5.48
C LEU A 45 6.07 -1.15 -6.39
N LEU A 46 5.07 -1.97 -6.72
CA LEU A 46 5.21 -3.08 -7.67
C LEU A 46 5.84 -2.60 -8.98
N HIS A 47 5.31 -1.52 -9.57
CA HIS A 47 5.82 -0.97 -10.81
C HIS A 47 7.26 -0.45 -10.69
N ARG A 48 7.61 0.21 -9.57
CA ARG A 48 8.96 0.69 -9.27
C ARG A 48 9.96 -0.45 -9.14
N HIS A 49 9.54 -1.58 -8.57
CA HIS A 49 10.38 -2.77 -8.36
C HIS A 49 10.37 -3.75 -9.55
N GLY A 50 9.83 -3.32 -10.71
CA GLY A 50 9.89 -4.06 -11.97
C GLY A 50 8.81 -5.13 -12.14
N TRP A 51 7.80 -5.17 -11.26
CA TRP A 51 6.66 -6.06 -11.46
C TRP A 51 5.81 -5.57 -12.63
N GLN A 52 5.37 -6.52 -13.45
CA GLN A 52 4.60 -6.22 -14.65
C GLN A 52 3.13 -6.55 -14.45
N ARG A 53 2.27 -5.58 -14.77
CA ARG A 53 0.83 -5.83 -14.83
C ARG A 53 0.49 -6.58 -16.12
N ARG A 54 0.08 -7.84 -15.99
CA ARG A 54 -0.19 -8.76 -17.12
C ARG A 54 -1.66 -8.81 -17.55
N GLY A 55 -2.53 -8.11 -16.84
CA GLY A 55 -3.98 -8.12 -17.07
C GLY A 55 -4.74 -8.04 -15.77
N GLY A 56 -6.00 -8.46 -15.78
CA GLY A 56 -6.90 -8.38 -14.63
C GLY A 56 -8.25 -7.79 -15.04
N ALA A 57 -9.29 -8.08 -14.28
CA ALA A 57 -10.63 -7.58 -14.58
C ALA A 57 -10.63 -6.04 -14.47
N PRO A 58 -10.87 -5.30 -15.58
CA PRO A 58 -10.83 -3.84 -15.56
C PRO A 58 -11.86 -3.31 -14.56
N GLY A 59 -11.44 -2.34 -13.74
CA GLY A 59 -12.26 -1.79 -12.66
C GLY A 59 -12.40 -2.69 -11.42
N ARG A 60 -11.72 -3.84 -11.35
CA ARG A 60 -11.75 -4.74 -10.18
C ARG A 60 -10.38 -4.96 -9.57
N TYR A 61 -9.52 -5.71 -10.25
CA TYR A 61 -8.17 -6.02 -9.79
C TYR A 61 -7.18 -6.14 -10.96
N GLY A 62 -5.91 -5.83 -10.69
CA GLY A 62 -4.79 -6.05 -11.59
C GLY A 62 -3.98 -7.26 -11.18
N ARG A 63 -3.59 -8.09 -12.15
CA ARG A 63 -2.65 -9.20 -11.99
C ARG A 63 -1.22 -8.72 -12.25
N TRP A 64 -0.36 -8.83 -11.25
CA TRP A 64 1.04 -8.42 -11.28
C TRP A 64 1.96 -9.64 -11.23
N THR A 65 2.95 -9.70 -12.12
CA THR A 65 3.95 -10.77 -12.14
C THR A 65 5.33 -10.23 -11.75
N PRO A 66 6.12 -11.01 -11.00
CA PRO A 66 7.45 -10.58 -10.57
C PRO A 66 8.41 -10.40 -11.74
N PRO A 67 9.43 -9.55 -11.59
CA PRO A 67 10.52 -9.44 -12.56
C PRO A 67 11.39 -10.72 -12.59
N GLY A 68 11.86 -11.09 -13.77
CA GLY A 68 12.81 -12.20 -13.98
C GLY A 68 12.24 -13.41 -14.74
N PRO A 69 13.08 -14.40 -15.10
CA PRO A 69 12.72 -15.54 -15.96
C PRO A 69 11.87 -16.63 -15.28
N GLY A 70 11.32 -16.37 -14.10
CA GLY A 70 10.56 -17.35 -13.31
C GLY A 70 9.04 -17.21 -13.44
N THR A 71 8.32 -18.32 -13.29
CA THR A 71 6.87 -18.35 -13.04
C THR A 71 6.57 -18.00 -11.57
N GLY A 72 7.10 -16.87 -11.11
CA GLY A 72 6.88 -16.43 -9.73
C GLY A 72 5.41 -16.14 -9.45
N THR A 73 5.03 -16.21 -8.17
CA THR A 73 3.65 -16.01 -7.73
C THR A 73 3.09 -14.69 -8.28
N SER A 74 1.97 -14.80 -9.01
CA SER A 74 1.24 -13.62 -9.48
C SER A 74 0.40 -13.04 -8.36
N LEU A 75 0.39 -11.72 -8.23
CA LEU A 75 -0.41 -11.01 -7.24
C LEU A 75 -1.67 -10.46 -7.87
N LEU A 76 -2.77 -10.45 -7.12
CA LEU A 76 -3.99 -9.75 -7.47
C LEU A 76 -4.11 -8.54 -6.54
N VAL A 77 -4.06 -7.34 -7.12
CA VAL A 77 -4.18 -6.09 -6.35
C VAL A 77 -5.47 -5.40 -6.77
N PRO A 78 -6.39 -5.07 -5.85
CA PRO A 78 -7.62 -4.37 -6.19
C PRO A 78 -7.30 -2.99 -6.75
N VAL A 79 -8.17 -2.46 -7.62
CA VAL A 79 -7.98 -1.12 -8.20
C VAL A 79 -8.21 0.00 -7.18
N SER A 80 -9.00 -0.28 -6.13
CA SER A 80 -9.38 0.66 -5.08
C SER A 80 -9.90 -0.09 -3.86
N ARG A 81 -9.83 0.54 -2.69
CA ARG A 81 -10.44 0.06 -1.44
C ARG A 81 -11.97 0.02 -1.49
N ALA A 82 -12.59 0.73 -2.43
CA ALA A 82 -14.04 0.67 -2.63
C ALA A 82 -14.50 -0.67 -3.25
N PHE A 83 -13.57 -1.49 -3.75
CA PHE A 83 -13.89 -2.81 -4.29
C PHE A 83 -14.26 -3.76 -3.14
N PRO A 84 -15.38 -4.51 -3.26
CA PRO A 84 -15.69 -5.61 -2.35
C PRO A 84 -14.50 -6.58 -2.29
N ASP A 85 -14.20 -7.13 -1.12
CA ASP A 85 -13.08 -8.07 -0.92
C ASP A 85 -11.69 -7.42 -1.11
N SER A 86 -11.59 -6.08 -1.07
CA SER A 86 -10.29 -5.40 -1.21
C SER A 86 -9.32 -5.76 -0.09
N GLU A 87 -9.78 -5.87 1.16
CA GLU A 87 -8.94 -6.28 2.28
C GLU A 87 -8.44 -7.72 2.13
N ASP A 88 -9.31 -8.67 1.76
CA ASP A 88 -8.90 -10.06 1.48
C ASP A 88 -7.87 -10.13 0.35
N LEU A 89 -8.09 -9.41 -0.75
CA LEU A 89 -7.12 -9.35 -1.85
C LEU A 89 -5.79 -8.73 -1.44
N LEU A 90 -5.81 -7.69 -0.60
CA LEU A 90 -4.59 -7.07 -0.07
C LEU A 90 -3.86 -8.02 0.89
N ALA A 91 -4.59 -8.71 1.78
CA ALA A 91 -4.02 -9.68 2.70
C ALA A 91 -3.32 -10.82 1.94
N GLU A 92 -3.99 -11.38 0.93
CA GLU A 92 -3.42 -12.41 0.07
C GLU A 92 -2.23 -11.91 -0.74
N ALA A 93 -2.27 -10.68 -1.25
CA ALA A 93 -1.16 -10.08 -1.99
C ALA A 93 0.08 -9.89 -1.09
N LEU A 94 -0.10 -9.39 0.13
CA LEU A 94 0.97 -9.19 1.10
C LEU A 94 1.55 -10.53 1.60
N LEU A 95 0.69 -11.53 1.81
CA LEU A 95 1.11 -12.89 2.14
C LEU A 95 1.92 -13.52 1.00
N ALA A 96 1.46 -13.37 -0.24
CA ALA A 96 2.17 -13.85 -1.41
C ALA A 96 3.51 -13.13 -1.63
N LEU A 97 3.59 -11.82 -1.34
CA LEU A 97 4.85 -11.06 -1.33
C LEU A 97 5.81 -11.58 -0.26
N SER A 98 5.35 -11.80 0.97
CA SER A 98 6.21 -12.28 2.06
C SER A 98 6.75 -13.70 1.83
N ARG A 99 6.02 -14.53 1.06
CA ARG A 99 6.48 -15.85 0.62
C ARG A 99 7.27 -15.83 -0.69
N SER A 100 7.29 -14.71 -1.41
CA SER A 100 7.98 -14.61 -2.69
C SER A 100 9.50 -14.58 -2.47
N GLY A 101 10.21 -15.52 -3.07
CA GLY A 101 11.68 -15.58 -3.01
C GLY A 101 12.40 -14.52 -3.85
N THR A 102 11.67 -13.55 -4.43
CA THR A 102 12.28 -12.50 -5.25
C THR A 102 12.80 -11.36 -4.37
N PRO A 103 14.02 -10.84 -4.61
CA PRO A 103 14.56 -9.71 -3.85
C PRO A 103 13.62 -8.51 -3.86
N SER A 104 13.03 -8.22 -5.03
CA SER A 104 12.04 -7.16 -5.22
C SER A 104 10.82 -7.27 -4.29
N ALA A 105 10.39 -8.47 -3.90
CA ALA A 105 9.25 -8.63 -2.99
C ALA A 105 9.60 -8.23 -1.55
N ARG A 106 10.83 -8.55 -1.12
CA ARG A 106 11.32 -8.17 0.20
C ARG A 106 11.44 -6.65 0.32
N GLU A 107 11.99 -5.99 -0.70
CA GLU A 107 12.10 -4.52 -0.74
C GLU A 107 10.75 -3.80 -0.74
N ILE A 108 9.67 -4.43 -1.20
CA ILE A 108 8.31 -3.85 -1.14
C ILE A 108 7.73 -3.88 0.27
N LEU A 109 8.20 -4.80 1.12
CA LEU A 109 7.70 -5.01 2.49
C LEU A 109 8.54 -4.28 3.56
N LEU A 110 9.62 -3.61 3.16
CA LEU A 110 10.53 -2.84 4.02
C LEU A 110 10.21 -1.34 3.93
#